data_AF-A0AAF0IVL8-F1
#
_entry.id   AF-A0AAF0IVL8-F1
#
_cell.length_a   1.000
_cell.length_b   1.000
_cell.length_c   1.000
_cell.angle_alpha   90.00
_cell.angle_beta   90.00
_cell.angle_gamma   90.00
#
_symmetry.space_group_name_H-M   'P 1'
#
loop_
_entity.id
_entity.type
_entity.pdbx_description
1 polymer ?
#
loop_
_entity_poly.entity_id
_entity_poly.type
_entity_poly.pdbx_seq_one_letter_code
_entity_poly.pdbx_strand_id
1 'polypeptide(L)'
;MATPRAYVPRAVPRIHFPQPRMFSTTPAALHEGIQRPKPGEGIKIHFKDSNGNLIKTVEANEGDDILSIAHEYDIDLEGACEGSIACSTCHVILDEDTFFQLEEPGDDENDMLDLAFGLTDTSRLGCQVKVSRDFDGISVQLPSATRNMYVDGAKPGH
;
A
#
# COMPACT_ATOMS: atom_id res chain seq x y z
N MET A 1 37.50 48.38 -57.68
CA MET A 1 37.33 46.93 -57.88
C MET A 1 36.46 46.41 -56.75
N ALA A 2 35.16 46.21 -57.00
CA ALA A 2 34.20 45.71 -56.02
C ALA A 2 33.78 44.31 -56.44
N THR A 3 34.00 43.31 -55.58
CA THR A 3 33.67 41.91 -55.82
C THR A 3 32.16 41.67 -55.64
N PRO A 4 31.52 40.84 -56.48
CA PRO A 4 30.10 40.55 -56.34
C PRO A 4 29.83 39.63 -55.15
N ARG A 5 28.81 39.99 -54.37
CA ARG A 5 28.35 39.28 -53.17
C ARG A 5 27.62 38.00 -53.57
N ALA A 6 28.13 36.84 -53.15
CA ALA A 6 27.54 35.53 -53.42
C ALA A 6 26.17 35.36 -52.72
N TYR A 7 25.21 34.77 -53.43
CA TYR A 7 23.89 34.40 -52.93
C TYR A 7 23.95 33.04 -52.24
N VAL A 8 23.54 32.99 -50.97
CA VAL A 8 23.47 31.74 -50.18
C VAL A 8 22.01 31.28 -50.17
N PRO A 9 21.67 30.08 -50.70
CA PRO A 9 20.30 29.59 -50.65
C PRO A 9 19.91 29.19 -49.22
N ARG A 10 18.68 29.52 -48.84
CA ARG A 10 18.10 29.26 -47.52
C ARG A 10 17.74 27.78 -47.39
N ALA A 11 18.18 27.14 -46.29
CA ALA A 11 17.89 25.73 -46.02
C ALA A 11 16.39 25.48 -45.83
N VAL A 12 15.89 24.36 -46.37
CA VAL A 12 14.51 23.89 -46.25
C VAL A 12 14.36 23.10 -44.93
N PRO A 13 13.29 23.31 -44.14
CA PRO A 13 13.13 22.58 -42.88
C PRO A 13 12.76 21.11 -43.14
N ARG A 14 13.43 20.19 -42.45
CA ARG A 14 13.11 18.76 -42.42
C ARG A 14 11.83 18.52 -41.61
N ILE A 15 10.75 18.18 -42.30
CA ILE A 15 9.50 17.73 -41.68
C ILE A 15 9.76 16.32 -41.11
N HIS A 16 9.73 16.18 -39.78
CA HIS A 16 9.82 14.89 -39.10
C HIS A 16 8.43 14.27 -39.03
N PHE A 17 8.21 13.19 -39.78
CA PHE A 17 6.99 12.40 -39.66
C PHE A 17 7.00 11.63 -38.33
N PRO A 18 5.94 11.73 -37.51
CA PRO A 18 5.84 10.94 -36.29
C PRO A 18 5.68 9.45 -36.66
N GLN A 19 6.55 8.61 -36.09
CA GLN A 19 6.42 7.16 -36.18
C GLN A 19 5.12 6.71 -35.50
N PRO A 20 4.35 5.77 -36.09
CA PRO A 20 3.17 5.22 -35.44
C PRO A 20 3.60 4.46 -34.19
N ARG A 21 3.06 4.84 -33.03
CA ARG A 21 3.23 4.06 -31.79
C ARG A 21 2.46 2.76 -31.96
N MET A 22 3.17 1.64 -32.01
CA MET A 22 2.53 0.34 -31.95
C MET A 22 2.02 0.10 -30.52
N PHE A 23 0.75 -0.27 -30.40
CA PHE A 23 0.19 -0.74 -29.15
C PHE A 23 0.72 -2.15 -28.90
N SER A 24 1.40 -2.33 -27.78
CA SER A 24 1.80 -3.65 -27.29
C SER A 24 0.68 -4.18 -26.41
N THR A 25 0.12 -5.34 -26.74
CA THR A 25 -0.76 -6.08 -25.82
C THR A 25 0.11 -7.00 -24.99
N THR A 26 0.18 -6.75 -23.67
CA THR A 26 0.72 -7.72 -22.73
C THR A 26 -0.10 -9.01 -22.85
N PRO A 27 0.51 -10.21 -22.87
CA PRO A 27 -0.26 -11.44 -22.70
C PRO A 27 -1.11 -11.31 -21.44
N ALA A 28 -2.32 -11.86 -21.46
CA ALA A 28 -3.15 -12.00 -20.28
C ALA A 28 -2.41 -12.93 -19.31
N ALA A 29 -1.49 -12.36 -18.53
CA ALA A 29 -1.06 -12.97 -17.29
C ALA A 29 -2.34 -13.18 -16.50
N LEU A 30 -2.58 -14.43 -16.14
CA LEU A 30 -3.71 -14.85 -15.35
C LEU A 30 -3.89 -13.88 -14.18
N HIS A 31 -5.14 -13.56 -13.84
CA HIS A 31 -5.47 -13.23 -12.45
C HIS A 31 -5.13 -14.50 -11.66
N GLU A 32 -3.86 -14.72 -11.34
CA GLU A 32 -3.42 -15.78 -10.46
C GLU A 32 -4.03 -15.44 -9.11
N GLY A 33 -5.14 -16.11 -8.79
CA GLY A 33 -5.74 -16.01 -7.47
C GLY A 33 -4.66 -16.30 -6.43
N ILE A 34 -4.66 -15.51 -5.35
CA ILE A 34 -3.71 -15.65 -4.26
C ILE A 34 -3.78 -17.10 -3.76
N GLN A 35 -2.69 -17.85 -3.93
CA GLN A 35 -2.61 -19.21 -3.42
C GLN A 35 -2.32 -19.13 -1.92
N ARG A 36 -3.34 -19.38 -1.11
CA ARG A 36 -3.22 -19.42 0.34
C ARG A 36 -2.51 -20.70 0.80
N PRO A 37 -1.76 -20.65 1.92
CA PRO A 37 -1.04 -21.80 2.42
C PRO A 37 -2.03 -22.89 2.87
N LYS A 38 -1.57 -24.13 2.95
CA LYS A 38 -2.39 -25.21 3.49
C LYS A 38 -2.66 -24.94 4.97
N PRO A 39 -3.84 -25.35 5.50
CA PRO A 39 -4.15 -25.20 6.92
C PRO A 39 -3.03 -25.74 7.82
N GLY A 40 -2.46 -24.90 8.66
CA GLY A 40 -1.38 -25.23 9.59
C GLY A 40 0.05 -25.11 9.04
N GLU A 41 0.23 -24.70 7.78
CA GLU A 41 1.54 -24.40 7.17
C GLU A 41 1.76 -22.88 7.02
N GLY A 42 0.69 -22.08 7.12
CA GLY A 42 0.74 -20.62 7.04
C GLY A 42 1.08 -19.94 8.37
N ILE A 43 1.49 -18.69 8.26
CA ILE A 43 1.87 -17.84 9.39
C ILE A 43 0.58 -17.28 10.02
N LYS A 44 0.37 -17.51 11.32
CA LYS A 44 -0.86 -17.12 12.00
C LYS A 44 -0.84 -15.68 12.45
N ILE A 45 -1.93 -14.97 12.17
CA ILE A 45 -2.13 -13.58 12.58
C ILE A 45 -3.46 -13.47 13.31
N HIS A 46 -3.41 -12.93 14.53
CA HIS A 46 -4.55 -12.70 15.39
C HIS A 46 -4.98 -11.23 15.29
N PHE A 47 -6.08 -10.97 14.61
CA PHE A 47 -6.67 -9.63 14.54
C PHE A 47 -7.53 -9.37 15.78
N LYS A 48 -7.29 -8.25 16.44
CA LYS A 48 -8.00 -7.78 17.64
C LYS A 48 -8.73 -6.47 17.36
N ASP A 49 -9.87 -6.29 18.02
CA ASP A 49 -10.62 -5.04 18.02
C ASP A 49 -9.89 -3.97 18.86
N SER A 50 -10.43 -2.76 18.87
CA SER A 50 -9.87 -1.65 19.65
C SER A 50 -9.88 -1.86 21.16
N ASN A 51 -10.64 -2.83 21.66
CA ASN A 51 -10.69 -3.20 23.08
C ASN A 51 -9.77 -4.39 23.40
N GLY A 52 -9.07 -4.93 22.40
CA GLY A 52 -8.19 -6.10 22.52
C GLY A 52 -8.90 -7.46 22.39
N ASN A 53 -10.19 -7.49 22.09
CA ASN A 53 -10.94 -8.73 21.84
C ASN A 53 -10.53 -9.34 20.49
N LEU A 54 -10.36 -10.65 20.45
CA LEU A 54 -10.04 -11.36 19.21
C LEU A 54 -11.21 -11.29 18.22
N ILE A 55 -10.98 -10.69 17.05
CA ILE A 55 -11.91 -10.67 15.92
C ILE A 55 -11.77 -11.98 15.13
N LYS A 56 -10.56 -12.27 14.67
CA LYS A 56 -10.30 -13.40 13.76
C LYS A 56 -8.84 -13.84 13.83
N THR A 57 -8.62 -15.13 13.59
CA THR A 57 -7.29 -15.68 13.33
C THR A 57 -7.25 -16.16 11.90
N VAL A 58 -6.21 -15.75 11.17
CA VAL A 58 -6.03 -16.09 9.76
C VAL A 58 -4.63 -16.62 9.52
N GLU A 59 -4.45 -17.35 8.42
CA GLU A 59 -3.16 -17.84 7.97
C GLU A 59 -2.74 -17.08 6.70
N ALA A 60 -1.52 -16.55 6.71
CA ALA A 60 -0.96 -15.74 5.64
C ALA A 60 0.32 -16.36 5.07
N ASN A 61 0.68 -15.94 3.85
CA ASN A 61 1.95 -16.29 3.25
C ASN A 61 3.04 -15.32 3.72
N GLU A 62 4.28 -15.78 3.65
CA GLU A 62 5.44 -14.91 3.81
C GLU A 62 5.46 -13.86 2.70
N GLY A 63 5.62 -12.60 3.06
CA GLY A 63 5.65 -11.44 2.16
C GLY A 63 4.32 -10.73 1.95
N ASP A 64 3.20 -11.31 2.39
CA ASP A 64 1.89 -10.63 2.37
C ASP A 64 1.91 -9.43 3.32
N ASP A 65 1.19 -8.36 2.99
CA ASP A 65 1.02 -7.21 3.90
C ASP A 65 -0.26 -7.32 4.74
N ILE A 66 -0.25 -6.72 5.93
CA ILE A 66 -1.36 -6.80 6.89
C ILE A 66 -2.67 -6.21 6.33
N LEU A 67 -2.60 -5.15 5.51
CA LEU A 67 -3.78 -4.53 4.91
C LEU A 67 -4.46 -5.48 3.91
N SER A 68 -3.71 -6.07 3.00
CA SER A 68 -4.19 -7.04 2.01
C SER A 68 -4.83 -8.26 2.69
N ILE A 69 -4.21 -8.77 3.76
CA ILE A 69 -4.76 -9.87 4.56
C ILE A 69 -6.07 -9.44 5.24
N ALA A 70 -6.10 -8.26 5.84
CA ALA A 70 -7.31 -7.76 6.50
C ALA A 70 -8.48 -7.67 5.51
N HIS A 71 -8.25 -7.11 4.31
CA HIS A 71 -9.26 -7.01 3.26
C HIS A 71 -9.72 -8.37 2.74
N GLU A 72 -8.81 -9.32 2.52
CA GLU A 72 -9.19 -10.65 2.03
C GLU A 72 -10.09 -11.39 3.02
N TYR A 73 -9.88 -11.21 4.32
CA TYR A 73 -10.62 -11.91 5.35
C TYR A 73 -11.78 -11.09 5.96
N ASP A 74 -12.20 -10.00 5.29
CA ASP A 74 -13.29 -9.11 5.70
C ASP A 74 -13.11 -8.53 7.12
N ILE A 75 -11.87 -8.16 7.46
CA ILE A 75 -11.57 -7.42 8.68
C ILE A 75 -11.72 -5.93 8.38
N ASP A 76 -12.38 -5.19 9.27
CA ASP A 76 -12.73 -3.78 9.11
C ASP A 76 -11.52 -2.84 9.31
N LEU A 77 -10.46 -3.06 8.52
CA LEU A 77 -9.28 -2.21 8.45
C LEU A 77 -9.37 -1.35 7.18
N GLU A 78 -9.45 -0.03 7.37
CA GLU A 78 -9.52 0.88 6.23
C GLU A 78 -8.18 0.96 5.47
N GLY A 79 -8.24 1.26 4.17
CA GLY A 79 -7.05 1.37 3.32
C GLY A 79 -7.25 2.36 2.18
N ALA A 80 -7.56 3.63 2.51
CA ALA A 80 -8.04 4.61 1.53
C ALA A 80 -7.06 4.90 0.37
N CYS A 81 -5.75 4.77 0.60
CA CYS A 81 -4.72 4.96 -0.44
C CYS A 81 -4.19 3.66 -1.04
N GLU A 82 -4.78 2.51 -0.69
CA GLU A 82 -4.41 1.20 -1.23
C GLU A 82 -2.92 0.86 -1.07
N GLY A 83 -2.29 1.33 0.03
CA GLY A 83 -0.89 1.05 0.33
C GLY A 83 0.13 2.05 -0.23
N SER A 84 -0.32 3.17 -0.81
CA SER A 84 0.55 4.18 -1.43
C SER A 84 1.25 5.15 -0.45
N ILE A 85 1.28 4.86 0.85
CA ILE A 85 1.84 5.73 1.91
C ILE A 85 1.33 7.18 1.82
N ALA A 86 0.03 7.33 1.55
CA ALA A 86 -0.61 8.64 1.38
C ALA A 86 -1.75 8.88 2.38
N CYS A 87 -1.96 7.95 3.31
CA CYS A 87 -2.94 8.06 4.38
C CYS A 87 -2.52 7.20 5.58
N SER A 88 -3.18 7.41 6.72
CA SER A 88 -3.01 6.60 7.93
C SER A 88 -4.24 5.78 8.31
N THR A 89 -5.15 5.52 7.37
CA THR A 89 -6.37 4.74 7.64
C THR A 89 -6.08 3.25 7.89
N CYS A 90 -4.94 2.76 7.40
CA CYS A 90 -4.46 1.39 7.62
C CYS A 90 -3.61 1.24 8.90
N HIS A 91 -3.66 2.23 9.79
CA HIS A 91 -2.97 2.21 11.07
C HIS A 91 -3.37 0.97 11.88
N VAL A 92 -2.36 0.27 12.41
CA VAL A 92 -2.50 -0.88 13.30
C VAL A 92 -1.55 -0.73 14.49
N ILE A 93 -1.89 -1.37 15.59
CA ILE A 93 -1.08 -1.43 16.80
C ILE A 93 -0.57 -2.87 16.93
N LEU A 94 0.76 -3.01 16.98
CA LEU A 94 1.41 -4.31 17.10
C LEU A 94 1.77 -4.60 18.56
N ASP A 95 1.95 -5.89 18.86
CA ASP A 95 2.57 -6.31 20.11
C ASP A 95 4.04 -5.86 20.15
N GLU A 96 4.55 -5.53 21.34
CA GLU A 96 5.93 -5.06 21.54
C GLU A 96 6.95 -6.03 20.94
N ASP A 97 6.79 -7.34 21.17
CA ASP A 97 7.72 -8.36 20.68
C ASP A 97 7.76 -8.39 19.14
N THR A 98 6.62 -8.13 18.49
CA THR A 98 6.53 -8.08 17.02
C THR A 98 7.11 -6.78 16.48
N PHE A 99 6.84 -5.66 17.15
CA PHE A 99 7.33 -4.35 16.75
C PHE A 99 8.87 -4.30 16.74
N PHE A 100 9.54 -4.85 17.76
CA PHE A 100 11.00 -4.87 17.83
C PHE A 100 11.69 -5.78 16.81
N GLN A 101 10.94 -6.72 16.19
CA GLN A 101 11.45 -7.56 15.12
C GLN A 101 11.33 -6.90 13.74
N LEU A 102 10.48 -5.90 13.61
CA LEU A 102 10.29 -5.15 12.37
C LEU A 102 11.40 -4.12 12.17
N GLU A 103 11.65 -3.77 10.90
CA GLU A 103 12.44 -2.60 10.57
C GLU A 103 11.72 -1.34 11.06
N GLU A 104 12.48 -0.36 11.57
CA GLU A 104 11.92 0.92 12.01
C GLU A 104 11.14 1.60 10.87
N PRO A 105 10.03 2.30 11.19
CA PRO A 105 9.29 3.05 10.18
C PRO A 105 10.18 4.13 9.55
N GLY A 106 10.15 4.24 8.23
CA GLY A 106 10.84 5.31 7.50
C GLY A 106 10.18 6.68 7.71
N ASP A 107 10.86 7.75 7.30
CA ASP A 107 10.40 9.13 7.47
C ASP A 107 8.99 9.36 6.88
N ASP A 108 8.73 8.90 5.65
CA ASP A 108 7.42 9.03 4.99
C ASP A 108 6.30 8.28 5.76
N GLU A 109 6.64 7.13 6.36
CA GLU A 109 5.69 6.37 7.19
C GLU A 109 5.38 7.13 8.49
N ASN A 110 6.41 7.68 9.16
CA ASN A 110 6.26 8.47 10.38
C ASN A 110 5.44 9.73 10.15
N ASP A 111 5.68 10.45 9.06
CA ASP A 111 4.91 11.64 8.68
C ASP A 111 3.42 11.33 8.54
N MET A 112 3.08 10.13 8.05
CA MET A 112 1.70 9.67 7.96
C MET A 112 1.17 9.14 9.31
N LEU A 113 1.98 8.47 10.12
CA LEU A 113 1.59 8.00 11.46
C LEU A 113 1.25 9.15 12.40
N ASP A 114 1.92 10.31 12.27
CA ASP A 114 1.58 11.54 13.02
C ASP A 114 0.14 12.02 12.79
N LEU A 115 -0.47 11.61 11.68
CA LEU A 115 -1.84 11.89 11.31
C LEU A 115 -2.84 10.85 11.84
N ALA A 116 -2.37 9.72 12.38
CA ALA A 116 -3.19 8.62 12.85
C ALA A 116 -3.95 8.97 14.14
N PHE A 117 -5.11 8.33 14.34
CA PHE A 117 -5.89 8.48 15.57
C PHE A 117 -5.45 7.45 16.60
N GLY A 118 -5.15 7.88 17.83
CA GLY A 118 -4.73 6.96 18.89
C GLY A 118 -3.37 6.31 18.63
N LEU A 119 -2.42 7.08 18.08
CA LEU A 119 -1.05 6.64 17.85
C LEU A 119 -0.39 6.17 19.17
N THR A 120 0.31 5.05 19.09
CA THR A 120 1.08 4.41 20.17
C THR A 120 2.52 4.16 19.73
N ASP A 121 3.40 3.81 20.66
CA ASP A 121 4.82 3.52 20.37
C ASP A 121 5.01 2.31 19.46
N THR A 122 4.07 1.35 19.47
CA THR A 122 4.08 0.15 18.62
C THR A 122 3.18 0.26 17.39
N SER A 123 2.79 1.48 17.04
CA SER A 123 1.94 1.74 15.88
C SER A 123 2.70 1.66 14.56
N ARG A 124 2.08 1.07 13.55
CA ARG A 124 2.61 0.97 12.18
C ARG A 124 1.51 1.16 11.14
N LEU A 125 1.89 1.49 9.92
CA LEU A 125 0.97 1.41 8.78
C LEU A 125 0.89 -0.04 8.32
N GLY A 126 -0.28 -0.67 8.45
CA GLY A 126 -0.48 -2.09 8.13
C GLY A 126 -0.12 -2.45 6.68
N CYS A 127 -0.19 -1.50 5.75
CA CYS A 127 0.23 -1.71 4.36
C CYS A 127 1.76 -1.81 4.18
N GLN A 128 2.55 -1.33 5.14
CA GLN A 128 4.02 -1.40 5.10
C GLN A 128 4.56 -2.61 5.90
N VAL A 129 3.73 -3.18 6.78
CA VAL A 129 4.10 -4.35 7.58
C VAL A 129 3.92 -5.62 6.75
N LYS A 130 5.03 -6.25 6.38
CA LYS A 130 5.04 -7.53 5.67
C LYS A 130 5.17 -8.69 6.64
N VAL A 131 4.43 -9.75 6.38
CA VAL A 131 4.45 -10.98 7.16
C VAL A 131 5.76 -11.72 6.89
N SER A 132 6.49 -12.07 7.95
CA SER A 132 7.68 -12.91 7.91
C SER A 132 7.43 -14.20 8.70
N ARG A 133 8.28 -15.22 8.51
CA ARG A 133 8.16 -16.49 9.25
C ARG A 133 8.29 -16.34 10.76
N ASP A 134 8.97 -15.29 11.21
CA ASP A 134 9.15 -14.99 12.63
C ASP A 134 7.86 -14.45 13.26
N PHE A 135 6.85 -14.11 12.44
CA PHE A 135 5.56 -13.56 12.88
C PHE A 135 4.47 -14.62 13.08
N ASP A 136 4.83 -15.88 13.28
CA ASP A 136 3.83 -16.91 13.57
C ASP A 136 3.21 -16.71 14.96
N GLY A 137 1.91 -16.40 15.00
CA GLY A 137 1.16 -16.16 16.21
C GLY A 137 1.13 -14.71 16.67
N ILE A 138 1.45 -13.74 15.81
CA ILE A 138 1.43 -12.32 16.18
C ILE A 138 0.01 -11.82 16.42
N SER A 139 -0.10 -10.78 17.25
CA SER A 139 -1.34 -10.04 17.49
C SER A 139 -1.29 -8.68 16.80
N VAL A 140 -2.30 -8.39 16.00
CA VAL A 140 -2.50 -7.10 15.33
C VAL A 140 -3.79 -6.49 15.85
N GLN A 141 -3.70 -5.34 16.47
CA GLN A 141 -4.85 -4.64 17.03
C GLN A 141 -5.27 -3.48 16.13
N LEU A 142 -6.57 -3.37 15.87
CA LEU A 142 -7.17 -2.25 15.14
C LEU A 142 -7.40 -1.07 16.09
N PRO A 143 -7.15 0.18 15.68
CA PRO A 143 -7.48 1.36 16.47
C PRO A 143 -9.01 1.54 16.58
N SER A 144 -9.49 2.32 17.55
CA SER A 144 -10.93 2.55 17.76
C SER A 144 -11.60 3.41 16.70
N ALA A 145 -10.80 4.16 15.93
CA ALA A 145 -11.25 4.94 14.79
C ALA A 145 -10.06 5.20 13.86
N THR A 146 -10.36 5.44 12.59
CA THR A 146 -9.41 5.86 11.57
C THR A 146 -9.77 7.28 11.11
N ARG A 147 -8.77 8.07 10.73
CA ARG A 147 -8.98 9.45 10.25
C ARG A 147 -8.97 9.48 8.73
N ASN A 148 -10.15 9.35 8.12
CA ASN A 148 -10.33 9.58 6.69
C ASN A 148 -10.83 11.01 6.44
N MET A 149 -10.24 11.73 5.48
CA MET A 149 -10.71 13.06 5.05
C MET A 149 -12.05 12.90 4.32
N TYR A 150 -13.15 12.84 5.06
CA TYR A 150 -14.48 13.04 4.50
C TYR A 150 -14.59 14.53 4.10
N VAL A 151 -14.41 14.82 2.82
CA VAL A 151 -15.00 16.04 2.25
C VAL A 151 -16.51 15.87 2.31
N ASP A 152 -17.18 16.76 3.02
CA ASP A 152 -18.60 16.68 3.42
C ASP A 152 -19.52 16.09 2.34
N GLY A 153 -20.07 14.92 2.64
CA GLY A 153 -21.02 14.23 1.78
C GLY A 153 -21.73 13.15 2.59
N ALA A 154 -22.85 13.53 3.22
CA ALA A 154 -23.71 12.67 4.02
C ALA A 154 -23.81 11.24 3.46
N LYS A 155 -23.57 10.23 4.31
CA LYS A 155 -24.02 8.86 4.03
C LYS A 155 -25.55 8.91 3.92
N PRO A 156 -26.19 8.59 2.78
CA PRO A 156 -27.63 8.42 2.77
C PRO A 156 -27.93 7.15 3.55
N GLY A 157 -28.51 7.31 4.73
CA GLY A 157 -28.98 6.17 5.53
C GLY A 157 -30.26 5.61 4.95
N HIS A 158 -30.21 4.37 4.46
CA HIS A 158 -31.13 3.29 4.84
C HIS A 158 -30.57 1.94 4.38
#